data_AF-A0A195CKN6-F1
#
_entry.id   AF-A0A195CKN6-F1
#
_cell.length_a   1.000
_cell.length_b   1.000
_cell.length_c   1.000
_cell.angle_alpha   90.00
_cell.angle_beta   90.00
_cell.angle_gamma   90.00
#
_symmetry.space_group_name_H-M   'P 1'
#
loop_
_entity.id
_entity.type
_entity.pdbx_description
1 polymer ?
#
loop_
_entity_poly.entity_id
_entity_poly.type
_entity_poly.pdbx_seq_one_letter_code
_entity_poly.pdbx_strand_id
1 'polypeptide(L)'
;MIDKKIISLNFLDGSQEERSENRTVSTVEFEPGVEDHGKSITCRAENPNVTGLFVEKSWKIDVVYPPIVSLNLGSTLSPEDIKEGDDVYFECHIRANPPWSKLVWIHDNQILAHNTSARIIWSNQSLVLQSVTRSSAGRYVCAATNALNETRSEPLHFRVKFAPVCKEDRIIVVGASRGESLDIACRVEADPPAHNFRWKFNNSGETLEVAPGRFSMEKSSGISVLKYTPTTELDYGTLSCWADNLVGTQSRPCLFQLVAAGKPFPVRNCTLANQTYTSVEVKCVPGYDGGLPQKFVLEVYHGDVDYLANSQPLYNVSNPDEPSFALAGLEASVEAGVHVAVYAVNAKGRSQPVILSEVTYRDAEKRTGKCYKLRSNI
;
A
#
# COMPACT_ATOMS: atom_id res chain seq x y z
N MET A 1 34.52 15.06 -68.57
CA MET A 1 34.64 14.40 -67.25
C MET A 1 34.03 15.34 -66.23
N ILE A 2 32.85 15.04 -65.71
CA ILE A 2 32.18 15.88 -64.71
C ILE A 2 32.86 15.59 -63.40
N ASP A 3 33.83 16.43 -63.06
CA ASP A 3 34.65 16.29 -61.87
C ASP A 3 33.77 16.50 -60.64
N LYS A 4 33.83 15.55 -59.69
CA LYS A 4 33.08 15.58 -58.44
C LYS A 4 33.58 16.76 -57.60
N LYS A 5 32.98 17.95 -57.74
CA LYS A 5 33.14 19.02 -56.76
C LYS A 5 31.80 19.62 -56.34
N ILE A 6 31.69 19.68 -55.03
CA ILE A 6 30.61 20.14 -54.18
C ILE A 6 30.22 21.57 -54.58
N ILE A 7 28.92 21.79 -54.74
CA ILE A 7 28.34 23.13 -54.93
C ILE A 7 27.05 23.11 -54.12
N SER A 8 26.88 23.93 -53.07
CA SER A 8 25.55 24.14 -52.46
C SER A 8 25.40 25.48 -51.74
N LEU A 9 24.25 26.13 -51.94
CA LEU A 9 23.96 27.55 -51.68
C LEU A 9 23.16 27.86 -50.40
N ASN A 10 23.18 29.15 -50.08
CA ASN A 10 22.67 29.91 -48.92
C ASN A 10 21.17 29.87 -48.61
N PHE A 11 20.85 29.87 -47.31
CA PHE A 11 20.01 30.90 -46.66
C PHE A 11 20.40 31.12 -45.19
N LEU A 12 20.24 32.37 -44.74
CA LEU A 12 20.55 33.03 -43.45
C LEU A 12 22.02 33.44 -43.23
N ASP A 13 22.18 34.71 -42.85
CA ASP A 13 23.42 35.47 -42.66
C ASP A 13 24.59 34.64 -42.13
N GLY A 14 25.62 34.46 -42.94
CA GLY A 14 26.81 33.68 -42.57
C GLY A 14 27.58 33.07 -43.74
N SER A 15 27.14 33.25 -44.98
CA SER A 15 27.82 32.66 -46.12
C SER A 15 29.15 33.34 -46.42
N GLN A 16 30.23 32.57 -46.51
CA GLN A 16 31.50 33.06 -47.03
C GLN A 16 31.53 32.91 -48.55
N GLU A 17 31.74 34.01 -49.25
CA GLU A 17 31.89 34.05 -50.71
C GLU A 17 33.35 34.28 -51.08
N GLU A 18 33.93 33.35 -51.85
CA GLU A 18 35.25 33.51 -52.45
C GLU A 18 35.09 33.69 -53.97
N ARG A 19 35.66 34.78 -54.50
CA ARG A 19 35.69 35.07 -55.93
C ARG A 19 37.12 35.00 -56.46
N SER A 20 37.33 34.10 -57.42
CA SER A 20 38.50 34.05 -58.29
C SER A 20 38.06 34.43 -59.71
N GLU A 21 38.99 34.83 -60.59
CA GLU A 21 38.70 35.38 -61.93
C GLU A 21 37.67 34.55 -62.74
N ASN A 22 37.62 33.23 -62.54
CA ASN A 22 36.70 32.32 -63.26
C ASN A 22 35.81 31.44 -62.35
N ARG A 23 35.81 31.63 -61.02
CA ARG A 23 35.08 30.77 -60.08
C ARG A 23 34.55 31.54 -58.89
N THR A 24 33.25 31.43 -58.65
CA THR A 24 32.61 31.89 -57.42
C THR A 24 32.24 30.67 -56.58
N VAL A 25 32.65 30.65 -55.32
CA VAL A 25 32.27 29.61 -54.35
C VAL A 25 31.47 30.28 -53.23
N SER A 26 30.32 29.71 -52.93
CA SER A 26 29.48 30.09 -51.79
C SER A 26 29.36 28.87 -50.88
N THR A 27 29.71 29.03 -49.60
CA THR A 27 29.68 27.96 -48.59
C THR A 27 28.70 28.33 -47.49
N VAL A 28 27.83 27.39 -47.12
CA VAL A 28 26.91 27.50 -46.00
C VAL A 28 27.18 26.41 -44.97
N GLU A 29 27.24 26.78 -43.70
CA GLU A 29 27.26 25.85 -42.58
C GLU A 29 25.83 25.72 -42.04
N PHE A 30 25.34 24.49 -41.93
CA PHE A 30 23.99 24.18 -41.52
C PHE A 30 24.00 22.95 -40.62
N GLU A 31 23.48 23.11 -39.41
CA GLU A 31 23.28 22.01 -38.47
C GLU A 31 21.83 21.50 -38.61
N PRO A 32 21.60 20.35 -39.27
CA PRO A 32 20.24 19.86 -39.50
C PRO A 32 19.59 19.36 -38.22
N GLY A 33 18.33 19.77 -38.00
CA GLY A 33 17.48 19.24 -36.93
C GLY A 33 16.63 18.05 -37.37
N VAL A 34 15.98 17.37 -36.42
CA VAL A 34 15.09 16.23 -36.72
C VAL A 34 13.94 16.58 -37.66
N GLU A 35 13.44 17.83 -37.58
CA GLU A 35 12.36 18.33 -38.44
C GLU A 35 12.84 18.62 -39.88
N ASP A 36 14.15 18.58 -40.16
CA ASP A 36 14.70 18.76 -41.51
C ASP A 36 14.84 17.46 -42.28
N HIS A 37 14.66 16.31 -41.61
CA HIS A 37 14.62 15.02 -42.27
C HIS A 37 13.58 15.00 -43.39
N GLY A 38 14.02 14.63 -44.59
CA GLY A 38 13.17 14.53 -45.77
C GLY A 38 12.88 15.85 -46.48
N LYS A 39 13.28 17.00 -45.92
CA LYS A 39 13.32 18.27 -46.64
C LYS A 39 14.43 18.26 -47.70
N SER A 40 14.38 19.20 -48.64
CA SER A 40 15.40 19.35 -49.68
C SER A 40 16.16 20.66 -49.49
N ILE A 41 17.49 20.60 -49.60
CA ILE A 41 18.35 21.78 -49.72
C ILE A 41 18.65 22.00 -51.21
N THR A 42 18.48 23.23 -51.69
CA THR A 42 18.66 23.58 -53.10
C THR A 42 19.74 24.64 -53.27
N CYS A 43 20.67 24.32 -54.15
CA CYS A 43 21.76 25.12 -54.65
C CYS A 43 21.32 25.81 -55.93
N ARG A 44 21.09 27.14 -55.98
CA ARG A 44 20.77 27.87 -57.21
C ARG A 44 21.80 28.94 -57.59
N ALA A 45 22.59 28.71 -58.64
CA ALA A 45 23.50 29.71 -59.20
C ALA A 45 22.83 30.53 -60.31
N GLU A 46 22.96 31.85 -60.27
CA GLU A 46 22.40 32.79 -61.25
C GLU A 46 23.45 33.81 -61.70
N ASN A 47 23.48 34.12 -63.00
CA ASN A 47 24.35 35.17 -63.54
C ASN A 47 23.51 36.42 -63.80
N PRO A 48 23.73 37.54 -63.08
CA PRO A 48 22.91 38.74 -63.23
C PRO A 48 22.98 39.36 -64.63
N ASN A 49 24.03 39.06 -65.41
CA ASN A 49 24.19 39.54 -66.79
C ASN A 49 23.44 38.70 -67.83
N VAL A 50 22.82 37.58 -67.43
CA VAL A 50 22.06 36.70 -68.32
C VAL A 50 20.68 36.46 -67.70
N THR A 51 19.73 37.32 -68.07
CA THR A 51 18.40 37.37 -67.47
C THR A 51 17.64 36.07 -67.65
N GLY A 52 17.14 35.52 -66.54
CA GLY A 52 16.25 34.37 -66.52
C GLY A 52 16.91 32.99 -66.61
N LEU A 53 18.25 32.92 -66.65
CA LEU A 53 18.98 31.64 -66.61
C LEU A 53 19.61 31.40 -65.24
N PHE A 54 19.29 30.25 -64.67
CA PHE A 54 19.90 29.75 -63.44
C PHE A 54 20.17 28.25 -63.59
N VAL A 55 21.11 27.75 -62.79
CA VAL A 55 21.37 26.33 -62.64
C VAL A 55 21.10 25.97 -61.20
N GLU A 56 20.29 24.94 -60.98
CA GLU A 56 20.03 24.44 -59.64
C GLU A 56 20.36 22.96 -59.47
N LYS A 57 20.66 22.60 -58.23
CA LYS A 57 20.84 21.23 -57.79
C LYS A 57 20.26 21.06 -56.40
N SER A 58 19.52 19.99 -56.17
CA SER A 58 18.88 19.73 -54.87
C SER A 58 19.35 18.41 -54.29
N TRP A 59 19.46 18.37 -52.97
CA TRP A 59 19.72 17.15 -52.19
C TRP A 59 18.65 17.01 -51.12
N LYS A 60 18.18 15.79 -50.91
CA LYS A 60 17.29 15.48 -49.79
C LYS A 60 18.12 15.27 -48.53
N ILE A 61 17.74 15.93 -47.45
CA ILE A 61 18.42 15.83 -46.16
C ILE A 61 17.96 14.53 -45.48
N ASP A 62 18.91 13.67 -45.12
CA ASP A 62 18.67 12.44 -44.37
C ASP A 62 19.24 12.57 -42.96
N VAL A 63 18.43 13.09 -42.03
CA VAL A 63 18.81 13.19 -40.62
C VAL A 63 18.44 11.89 -39.93
N VAL A 64 19.43 11.20 -39.37
CA VAL A 64 19.21 10.03 -38.51
C VAL A 64 19.05 10.47 -37.06
N TYR A 65 18.04 9.93 -36.39
CA TYR A 65 17.72 10.27 -35.02
C TYR A 65 17.11 9.07 -34.27
N PRO A 66 17.33 8.96 -32.95
CA PRO A 66 16.66 7.97 -32.12
C PRO A 66 15.14 8.17 -32.12
N PRO A 67 14.33 7.17 -31.74
CA PRO A 67 12.88 7.32 -31.80
C PRO A 67 12.39 8.47 -30.91
N ILE A 68 11.45 9.26 -31.40
CA ILE A 68 10.74 10.28 -30.63
C ILE A 68 9.36 9.70 -30.37
N VAL A 69 9.04 9.50 -29.09
CA VAL A 69 7.91 8.68 -28.66
C VAL A 69 6.95 9.51 -27.82
N SER A 70 5.65 9.45 -28.15
CA SER A 70 4.58 9.99 -27.32
C SER A 70 3.50 8.95 -27.09
N LEU A 71 2.93 8.98 -25.89
CA LEU A 71 1.91 8.03 -25.46
C LEU A 71 0.62 8.77 -25.13
N ASN A 72 -0.46 8.36 -25.78
CA ASN A 72 -1.78 8.92 -25.58
C ASN A 72 -2.78 7.82 -25.21
N LEU A 73 -3.80 8.20 -24.44
CA LEU A 73 -5.01 7.40 -24.32
C LEU A 73 -5.80 7.52 -25.64
N GLY A 74 -6.47 6.44 -26.05
CA GLY A 74 -7.26 6.40 -27.27
C GLY A 74 -8.19 7.60 -27.43
N SER A 75 -8.21 8.21 -28.62
CA SER A 75 -8.90 9.48 -28.90
C SER A 75 -10.40 9.48 -28.63
N THR A 76 -11.04 8.30 -28.63
CA THR A 76 -12.47 8.14 -28.33
C THR A 76 -12.77 7.99 -26.84
N LEU A 77 -11.75 7.91 -25.99
CA LEU A 77 -11.88 7.68 -24.55
C LEU A 77 -11.72 9.00 -23.79
N SER A 78 -12.59 9.20 -22.81
CA SER A 78 -12.50 10.28 -21.84
C SER A 78 -11.84 9.73 -20.57
N PRO A 79 -10.66 10.23 -20.15
CA PRO A 79 -9.98 9.76 -18.94
C PRO A 79 -10.84 9.80 -17.68
N GLU A 80 -11.81 10.73 -17.63
CA GLU A 80 -12.70 10.88 -16.48
C GLU A 80 -13.87 9.89 -16.47
N ASP A 81 -14.19 9.21 -17.56
CA ASP A 81 -15.37 8.34 -17.61
C ASP A 81 -15.05 6.85 -17.46
N ILE A 82 -13.75 6.53 -17.37
CA ILE A 82 -13.25 5.15 -17.32
C ILE A 82 -13.47 4.54 -15.96
N LYS A 83 -14.17 3.41 -15.94
CA LYS A 83 -14.49 2.62 -14.75
C LYS A 83 -14.13 1.16 -14.91
N GLU A 84 -14.09 0.43 -13.79
CA GLU A 84 -13.86 -1.02 -13.79
C GLU A 84 -14.83 -1.71 -14.76
N GLY A 85 -14.30 -2.62 -15.56
CA GLY A 85 -15.02 -3.37 -16.57
C GLY A 85 -15.02 -2.75 -17.97
N ASP A 86 -14.59 -1.49 -18.13
CA ASP A 86 -14.48 -0.86 -19.45
C ASP A 86 -13.30 -1.43 -20.25
N ASP A 87 -13.40 -1.37 -21.57
CA ASP A 87 -12.29 -1.65 -22.48
C ASP A 87 -11.59 -0.35 -22.85
N VAL A 88 -10.26 -0.32 -22.74
CA VAL A 88 -9.45 0.87 -23.07
C VAL A 88 -8.33 0.52 -24.02
N TYR A 89 -7.81 1.53 -24.70
CA TYR A 89 -6.64 1.38 -25.53
C TYR A 89 -5.74 2.61 -25.45
N PHE A 90 -4.45 2.38 -25.60
CA PHE A 90 -3.41 3.39 -25.67
C PHE A 90 -2.78 3.40 -27.05
N GLU A 91 -2.34 4.56 -27.50
CA GLU A 91 -1.67 4.76 -28.77
C GLU A 91 -0.28 5.35 -28.54
N CYS A 92 0.73 4.65 -29.03
CA CYS A 92 2.12 5.08 -28.98
C CYS A 92 2.53 5.64 -30.34
N HIS A 93 2.69 6.96 -30.46
CA HIS A 93 3.14 7.59 -31.69
C HIS A 93 4.67 7.65 -31.72
N ILE A 94 5.27 7.11 -32.78
CA ILE A 94 6.72 6.96 -32.91
C ILE A 94 7.19 7.61 -34.21
N ARG A 95 8.08 8.62 -34.10
CA ARG A 95 8.84 9.16 -35.23
C ARG A 95 10.29 8.68 -35.11
N ALA A 96 10.84 8.03 -36.13
CA ALA A 96 12.21 7.52 -36.08
C ALA A 96 12.83 7.46 -37.47
N ASN A 97 14.13 7.76 -37.57
CA ASN A 97 14.91 7.47 -38.77
C ASN A 97 16.32 6.98 -38.37
N PRO A 98 16.75 5.77 -38.75
CA PRO A 98 16.01 4.74 -39.48
C PRO A 98 14.76 4.22 -38.72
N PRO A 99 13.84 3.51 -39.41
CA PRO A 99 12.62 3.00 -38.80
C PRO A 99 12.86 2.21 -37.52
N TRP A 100 11.94 2.33 -36.58
CA TRP A 100 11.99 1.56 -35.33
C TRP A 100 11.79 0.06 -35.62
N SER A 101 12.36 -0.78 -34.76
CA SER A 101 12.40 -2.25 -34.91
C SER A 101 11.75 -3.00 -33.76
N LYS A 102 11.57 -2.34 -32.60
CA LYS A 102 10.99 -2.92 -31.40
C LYS A 102 10.15 -1.88 -30.68
N LEU A 103 8.99 -2.31 -30.17
CA LEU A 103 8.12 -1.56 -29.28
C LEU A 103 7.85 -2.38 -28.01
N VAL A 104 7.94 -1.74 -26.85
CA VAL A 104 7.71 -2.36 -25.54
C VAL A 104 6.75 -1.49 -24.74
N TRP A 105 5.74 -2.13 -24.14
CA TRP A 105 4.81 -1.51 -23.22
C TRP A 105 5.21 -1.78 -21.77
N ILE A 106 5.14 -0.77 -20.93
CA ILE A 106 5.61 -0.81 -19.55
C ILE A 106 4.54 -0.22 -18.64
N HIS A 107 4.15 -0.96 -17.60
CA HIS A 107 3.22 -0.54 -16.56
C HIS A 107 3.91 -0.68 -15.20
N ASP A 108 4.02 0.42 -14.46
CA ASP A 108 4.66 0.48 -13.14
C ASP A 108 6.03 -0.22 -13.10
N ASN A 109 6.86 0.08 -14.10
CA ASN A 109 8.20 -0.48 -14.33
C ASN A 109 8.27 -1.96 -14.73
N GLN A 110 7.14 -2.60 -15.01
CA GLN A 110 7.07 -3.98 -15.49
C GLN A 110 6.70 -4.01 -16.96
N ILE A 111 7.37 -4.88 -17.73
CA ILE A 111 7.05 -5.06 -19.15
C ILE A 111 5.73 -5.82 -19.26
N LEU A 112 4.75 -5.23 -19.95
CA LEU A 112 3.45 -5.83 -20.19
C LEU A 112 3.49 -6.77 -21.38
N ALA A 113 3.66 -8.07 -21.17
CA ALA A 113 3.62 -9.01 -22.29
C ALA A 113 2.25 -9.05 -22.97
N HIS A 114 2.24 -9.28 -24.30
CA HIS A 114 1.02 -9.65 -25.01
C HIS A 114 0.44 -10.94 -24.41
N ASN A 115 -0.78 -10.88 -23.91
CA ASN A 115 -1.45 -12.00 -23.26
C ASN A 115 -2.97 -11.84 -23.37
N THR A 116 -3.57 -12.51 -24.36
CA THR A 116 -5.01 -12.48 -24.61
C THR A 116 -5.82 -13.09 -23.47
N SER A 117 -5.31 -14.11 -22.79
CA SER A 117 -5.96 -14.71 -21.61
C SER A 117 -5.99 -13.73 -20.43
N ALA A 118 -4.97 -12.89 -20.29
CA ALA A 118 -4.92 -11.80 -19.32
C ALA A 118 -5.57 -10.50 -19.86
N ARG A 119 -6.24 -10.55 -21.02
CA ARG A 119 -6.93 -9.40 -21.65
C ARG A 119 -6.00 -8.23 -22.04
N ILE A 120 -4.73 -8.52 -22.28
CA ILE A 120 -3.70 -7.56 -22.70
C ILE A 120 -3.33 -7.84 -24.16
N ILE A 121 -3.72 -6.95 -25.06
CA ILE A 121 -3.56 -7.16 -26.51
C ILE A 121 -2.64 -6.08 -27.09
N TRP A 122 -1.66 -6.50 -27.88
CA TRP A 122 -0.74 -5.62 -28.59
C TRP A 122 -1.16 -5.61 -30.05
N SER A 123 -1.37 -4.44 -30.63
CA SER A 123 -1.74 -4.28 -32.02
C SER A 123 -0.96 -3.14 -32.65
N ASN A 124 0.11 -3.48 -33.37
CA ASN A 124 1.03 -2.50 -33.97
C ASN A 124 1.56 -1.49 -32.92
N GLN A 125 1.05 -0.25 -32.95
CA GLN A 125 1.41 0.85 -32.05
C GLN A 125 0.39 1.06 -30.92
N SER A 126 -0.54 0.13 -30.73
CA SER A 126 -1.62 0.22 -29.76
C SER A 126 -1.55 -0.90 -28.71
N LEU A 127 -1.84 -0.54 -27.46
CA LEU A 127 -2.05 -1.47 -26.35
C LEU A 127 -3.52 -1.43 -25.97
N VAL A 128 -4.21 -2.56 -26.06
CA VAL A 128 -5.61 -2.71 -25.66
C VAL A 128 -5.68 -3.49 -24.36
N LEU A 129 -6.39 -2.96 -23.37
CA LEU A 129 -6.72 -3.62 -22.12
C LEU A 129 -8.23 -3.82 -22.08
N GLN A 130 -8.69 -5.08 -22.01
CA GLN A 130 -10.12 -5.36 -21.93
C GLN A 130 -10.54 -5.58 -20.48
N SER A 131 -11.72 -5.08 -20.12
CA SER A 131 -12.31 -5.19 -18.80
C SER A 131 -11.34 -4.77 -17.69
N VAL A 132 -10.93 -3.50 -17.74
CA VAL A 132 -9.94 -2.95 -16.80
C VAL A 132 -10.40 -3.10 -15.36
N THR A 133 -9.44 -3.34 -14.46
CA THR A 133 -9.70 -3.41 -13.02
C THR A 133 -8.91 -2.31 -12.31
N ARG A 134 -9.14 -2.09 -11.02
CA ARG A 134 -8.34 -1.14 -10.23
C ARG A 134 -6.83 -1.41 -10.29
N SER A 135 -6.40 -2.66 -10.46
CA SER A 135 -4.98 -3.00 -10.58
C SER A 135 -4.41 -2.66 -11.97
N SER A 136 -5.27 -2.40 -12.95
CA SER A 136 -4.88 -1.87 -14.25
C SER A 136 -4.48 -0.39 -14.16
N ALA A 137 -4.91 0.34 -13.13
CA ALA A 137 -4.48 1.72 -12.89
C ALA A 137 -2.97 1.78 -12.60
N GLY A 138 -2.36 2.93 -12.88
CA GLY A 138 -0.93 3.14 -12.67
C GLY A 138 -0.28 3.88 -13.82
N ARG A 139 1.05 3.77 -13.90
CA ARG A 139 1.86 4.56 -14.83
C ARG A 139 2.26 3.74 -16.05
N TYR A 140 1.82 4.18 -17.22
CA TYR A 140 2.10 3.55 -18.50
C TYR A 140 3.16 4.32 -19.28
N VAL A 141 4.07 3.58 -19.91
CA VAL A 141 5.12 4.10 -20.78
C VAL A 141 5.24 3.17 -21.98
N CYS A 142 5.42 3.73 -23.18
CA CYS A 142 5.88 2.96 -24.32
C CYS A 142 7.35 3.28 -24.64
N ALA A 143 8.11 2.26 -24.99
CA ALA A 143 9.53 2.35 -25.32
C ALA A 143 9.77 1.82 -26.74
N ALA A 144 10.43 2.61 -27.59
CA ALA A 144 10.72 2.25 -28.97
C ALA A 144 12.23 2.18 -29.19
N THR A 145 12.69 1.21 -29.99
CA THR A 145 14.11 1.00 -30.30
C THR A 145 14.34 1.07 -31.80
N ASN A 146 15.33 1.86 -32.22
CA ASN A 146 15.90 1.78 -33.57
C ASN A 146 17.39 1.42 -33.52
N ALA A 147 18.08 1.48 -34.65
CA ALA A 147 19.49 1.13 -34.74
C ALA A 147 20.43 2.04 -33.91
N LEU A 148 19.96 3.22 -33.47
CA LEU A 148 20.75 4.15 -32.68
C LEU A 148 20.58 3.90 -31.17
N ASN A 149 19.33 3.90 -30.68
CA ASN A 149 19.05 3.67 -29.26
C ASN A 149 17.61 3.19 -28.98
N GLU A 150 17.32 2.99 -27.69
CA GLU A 150 15.95 2.95 -27.13
C GLU A 150 15.60 4.31 -26.48
N THR A 151 14.39 4.80 -26.74
CA THR A 151 13.79 5.96 -26.07
C THR A 151 12.41 5.61 -25.52
N ARG A 152 11.93 6.43 -24.58
CA ARG A 152 10.69 6.21 -23.82
C ARG A 152 9.79 7.43 -23.92
N SER A 153 8.47 7.21 -23.93
CA SER A 153 7.50 8.29 -23.79
C SER A 153 7.55 8.89 -22.38
N GLU A 154 7.02 10.10 -22.25
CA GLU A 154 6.61 10.59 -20.94
C GLU A 154 5.57 9.65 -20.31
N PRO A 155 5.54 9.51 -18.97
CA PRO A 155 4.63 8.58 -18.33
C PRO A 155 3.18 9.07 -18.33
N LEU A 156 2.27 8.24 -18.83
CA LEU A 156 0.83 8.46 -18.78
C LEU A 156 0.25 7.82 -17.51
N HIS A 157 -0.42 8.62 -16.68
CA HIS A 157 -1.07 8.14 -15.46
C HIS A 157 -2.50 7.69 -15.80
N PHE A 158 -2.73 6.39 -15.76
CA PHE A 158 -4.02 5.78 -16.03
C PHE A 158 -4.80 5.57 -14.74
N ARG A 159 -6.02 6.09 -14.69
CA ARG A 159 -6.92 5.99 -13.54
C ARG A 159 -8.14 5.17 -13.93
N VAL A 160 -8.59 4.31 -13.01
CA VAL A 160 -9.79 3.49 -13.17
C VAL A 160 -10.73 3.79 -12.01
N LYS A 161 -11.93 4.31 -12.30
CA LYS A 161 -12.98 4.53 -11.29
C LYS A 161 -13.62 3.19 -10.90
N PHE A 162 -13.95 2.99 -9.63
CA PHE A 162 -14.56 1.77 -9.12
C PHE A 162 -15.61 2.04 -8.04
N ALA A 163 -16.64 1.19 -8.00
CA ALA A 163 -17.63 1.22 -6.93
C ALA A 163 -16.98 0.87 -5.57
N PRO A 164 -17.52 1.34 -4.43
CA PRO A 164 -16.86 1.15 -3.15
C PRO A 164 -16.63 -0.33 -2.81
N VAL A 165 -15.57 -0.64 -2.08
CA VAL A 165 -15.27 -1.98 -1.54
C VAL A 165 -14.88 -1.90 -0.08
N CYS A 166 -15.06 -2.98 0.66
CA CYS A 166 -14.64 -3.03 2.07
C CYS A 166 -13.12 -2.98 2.17
N LYS A 167 -12.61 -2.13 3.07
CA LYS A 167 -11.18 -2.08 3.37
C LYS A 167 -10.69 -3.41 3.96
N GLU A 168 -11.51 -4.03 4.81
CA GLU A 168 -11.28 -5.37 5.34
C GLU A 168 -12.25 -6.38 4.69
N ASP A 169 -11.75 -7.30 3.87
CA ASP A 169 -12.55 -8.36 3.20
C ASP A 169 -12.82 -9.57 4.13
N ARG A 170 -13.13 -9.31 5.40
CA ARG A 170 -13.48 -10.32 6.40
C ARG A 170 -14.62 -9.85 7.29
N ILE A 171 -15.34 -10.80 7.89
CA ILE A 171 -16.34 -10.50 8.91
C ILE A 171 -15.63 -10.00 10.17
N ILE A 172 -16.02 -8.83 10.66
CA ILE A 172 -15.46 -8.23 11.88
C ILE A 172 -16.35 -8.61 13.06
N VAL A 173 -15.80 -9.36 14.02
CA VAL A 173 -16.53 -9.71 15.25
C VAL A 173 -16.45 -8.55 16.24
N VAL A 174 -17.61 -8.02 16.62
CA VAL A 174 -17.76 -6.92 17.57
C VAL A 174 -18.43 -7.45 18.82
N GLY A 175 -17.70 -7.43 19.93
CA GLY A 175 -18.24 -7.84 21.23
C GLY A 175 -18.90 -6.67 21.98
N ALA A 176 -20.09 -6.90 22.51
CA ALA A 176 -20.84 -5.89 23.25
C ALA A 176 -21.47 -6.49 24.51
N SER A 177 -21.42 -5.74 25.61
CA SER A 177 -22.25 -6.02 26.79
C SER A 177 -23.62 -5.35 26.64
N ARG A 178 -24.66 -5.90 27.27
CA ARG A 178 -26.01 -5.31 27.24
C ARG A 178 -25.99 -3.90 27.85
N GLY A 179 -26.52 -2.93 27.11
CA GLY A 179 -26.52 -1.50 27.47
C GLY A 179 -25.23 -0.76 27.14
N GLU A 180 -24.21 -1.43 26.61
CA GLU A 180 -22.96 -0.79 26.20
C GLU A 180 -23.12 -0.08 24.85
N SER A 181 -22.73 1.19 24.77
CA SER A 181 -22.75 1.93 23.50
C SER A 181 -21.43 1.77 22.77
N LEU A 182 -21.50 1.33 21.51
CA LEU A 182 -20.36 1.05 20.65
C LEU A 182 -20.36 1.95 19.42
N ASP A 183 -19.16 2.31 18.96
CA ASP A 183 -18.95 2.99 17.68
C ASP A 183 -18.35 1.99 16.67
N ILE A 184 -19.16 1.57 15.70
CA ILE A 184 -18.79 0.58 14.69
C ILE A 184 -18.43 1.33 13.40
N ALA A 185 -17.14 1.38 13.08
CA ALA A 185 -16.64 2.08 11.90
C ALA A 185 -16.59 1.14 10.68
N CYS A 186 -17.37 1.46 9.65
CA CYS A 186 -17.28 0.89 8.32
C CYS A 186 -16.37 1.73 7.44
N ARG A 187 -15.29 1.12 6.94
CA ARG A 187 -14.31 1.77 6.06
C ARG A 187 -14.39 1.15 4.68
N VAL A 188 -14.54 1.98 3.67
CA VAL A 188 -14.58 1.56 2.26
C VAL A 188 -13.50 2.28 1.44
N GLU A 189 -12.95 1.58 0.46
CA GLU A 189 -12.13 2.16 -0.58
C GLU A 189 -12.99 2.41 -1.81
N ALA A 190 -12.92 3.61 -2.39
CA ALA A 190 -13.76 3.98 -3.52
C ALA A 190 -13.10 5.07 -4.37
N ASP A 191 -13.28 5.00 -5.68
CA ASP A 191 -12.97 6.09 -6.60
C ASP A 191 -14.11 6.29 -7.61
N PRO A 192 -14.82 7.43 -7.62
CA PRO A 192 -14.69 8.57 -6.71
C PRO A 192 -15.08 8.23 -5.26
N PRO A 193 -14.79 9.12 -4.28
CA PRO A 193 -15.14 8.88 -2.89
C PRO A 193 -16.62 8.53 -2.70
N ALA A 194 -16.91 7.63 -1.75
CA ALA A 194 -18.27 7.25 -1.41
C ALA A 194 -19.06 8.46 -0.89
N HIS A 195 -20.30 8.61 -1.36
CA HIS A 195 -21.15 9.77 -1.06
C HIS A 195 -22.38 9.41 -0.21
N ASN A 196 -22.68 8.12 -0.06
CA ASN A 196 -23.82 7.64 0.70
C ASN A 196 -23.50 6.31 1.39
N PHE A 197 -24.13 6.09 2.55
CA PHE A 197 -24.00 4.89 3.36
C PHE A 197 -25.37 4.45 3.88
N ARG A 198 -25.59 3.13 3.92
CA ARG A 198 -26.76 2.51 4.54
C ARG A 198 -26.34 1.32 5.39
N TRP A 199 -27.01 1.16 6.52
CA TRP A 199 -26.73 0.09 7.47
C TRP A 199 -27.98 -0.77 7.64
N LYS A 200 -27.81 -2.09 7.62
CA LYS A 200 -28.87 -3.03 7.98
C LYS A 200 -28.41 -3.89 9.14
N PHE A 201 -29.35 -4.22 10.02
CA PHE A 201 -29.17 -5.21 11.07
C PHE A 201 -29.98 -6.45 10.72
N ASN A 202 -29.39 -7.62 10.86
CA ASN A 202 -30.02 -8.89 10.59
C ASN A 202 -29.83 -9.84 11.77
N ASN A 203 -30.93 -10.41 12.28
CA ASN A 203 -30.91 -11.46 13.29
C ASN A 203 -31.76 -12.66 12.81
N SER A 204 -31.95 -13.65 13.68
CA SER A 204 -32.70 -14.87 13.33
C SER A 204 -34.18 -14.65 12.96
N GLY A 205 -34.74 -13.47 13.26
CA GLY A 205 -36.17 -13.18 13.08
C GLY A 205 -36.49 -12.03 12.13
N GLU A 206 -35.55 -11.11 11.86
CA GLU A 206 -35.82 -9.90 11.07
C GLU A 206 -34.54 -9.29 10.45
N THR A 207 -34.72 -8.63 9.31
CA THR A 207 -33.74 -7.69 8.75
C THR A 207 -34.31 -6.27 8.84
N LEU A 208 -33.67 -5.41 9.62
CA LEU A 208 -34.08 -4.03 9.86
C LEU A 208 -33.09 -3.04 9.25
N GLU A 209 -33.60 -2.03 8.54
CA GLU A 209 -32.81 -0.87 8.12
C GLU A 209 -32.52 0.03 9.32
N VAL A 210 -31.26 0.40 9.52
CA VAL A 210 -30.86 1.30 10.59
C VAL A 210 -31.17 2.74 10.19
N ALA A 211 -31.90 3.45 11.04
CA ALA A 211 -32.27 4.84 10.79
C ALA A 211 -31.04 5.75 10.56
N PRO A 212 -31.07 6.69 9.59
CA PRO A 212 -29.96 7.58 9.27
C PRO A 212 -29.41 8.39 10.44
N GLY A 213 -30.23 8.70 11.45
CA GLY A 213 -29.79 9.44 12.64
C GLY A 213 -28.90 8.65 13.62
N ARG A 214 -28.72 7.33 13.42
CA ARG A 214 -27.88 6.48 14.29
C ARG A 214 -26.45 6.32 13.80
N PHE A 215 -26.16 6.76 12.58
CA PHE A 215 -24.81 6.72 12.03
C PHE A 215 -24.41 8.10 11.49
N SER A 216 -23.13 8.41 11.60
CA SER A 216 -22.54 9.56 10.94
C SER A 216 -21.72 9.09 9.75
N MET A 217 -21.54 9.99 8.79
CA MET A 217 -20.61 9.79 7.69
C MET A 217 -19.66 10.98 7.63
N GLU A 218 -18.39 10.69 7.49
CA GLU A 218 -17.40 11.72 7.23
C GLU A 218 -17.24 11.83 5.71
N LYS A 219 -17.87 12.87 5.15
CA LYS A 219 -17.87 13.12 3.70
C LYS A 219 -16.41 13.22 3.25
N SER A 220 -16.04 12.45 2.22
CA SER A 220 -14.69 12.27 1.63
C SER A 220 -13.74 11.25 2.26
N SER A 221 -13.93 10.80 3.50
CA SER A 221 -12.99 9.81 4.10
C SER A 221 -13.35 8.35 3.80
N GLY A 222 -14.53 8.10 3.23
CA GLY A 222 -15.01 6.74 2.99
C GLY A 222 -15.34 5.99 4.28
N ILE A 223 -15.65 6.71 5.36
CA ILE A 223 -15.94 6.14 6.67
C ILE A 223 -17.36 6.49 7.11
N SER A 224 -18.11 5.48 7.55
CA SER A 224 -19.35 5.65 8.29
C SER A 224 -19.23 5.01 9.66
N VAL A 225 -19.66 5.72 10.70
CA VAL A 225 -19.61 5.26 12.09
C VAL A 225 -21.03 5.08 12.60
N LEU A 226 -21.39 3.85 12.92
CA LEU A 226 -22.68 3.50 13.52
C LEU A 226 -22.55 3.44 15.03
N LYS A 227 -23.36 4.24 15.74
CA LYS A 227 -23.49 4.15 17.19
C LYS A 227 -24.58 3.14 17.55
N TYR A 228 -24.17 1.99 18.10
CA TYR A 228 -25.05 0.88 18.40
C TYR A 228 -25.02 0.51 19.88
N THR A 229 -26.19 0.29 20.48
CA THR A 229 -26.33 -0.11 21.89
C THR A 229 -27.30 -1.28 21.97
N PRO A 230 -26.84 -2.53 22.24
CA PRO A 230 -27.74 -3.66 22.37
C PRO A 230 -28.49 -3.61 23.70
N THR A 231 -29.80 -3.72 23.67
CA THR A 231 -30.69 -3.64 24.84
C THR A 231 -31.31 -4.98 25.21
N THR A 232 -31.58 -5.82 24.22
CA THR A 232 -32.17 -7.15 24.36
C THR A 232 -31.29 -8.22 23.72
N GLU A 233 -31.59 -9.49 23.96
CA GLU A 233 -30.87 -10.61 23.33
C GLU A 233 -31.09 -10.68 21.81
N LEU A 234 -32.17 -10.08 21.30
CA LEU A 234 -32.46 -9.99 19.88
C LEU A 234 -31.65 -8.89 19.16
N ASP A 235 -30.97 -8.02 19.92
CA ASP A 235 -30.10 -6.98 19.38
C ASP A 235 -28.69 -7.50 19.05
N TYR A 236 -28.43 -8.81 19.18
CA TYR A 236 -27.21 -9.45 18.71
C TYR A 236 -27.47 -10.17 17.38
N GLY A 237 -26.56 -10.01 16.41
CA GLY A 237 -26.78 -10.41 15.03
C GLY A 237 -25.71 -9.86 14.10
N THR A 238 -26.01 -9.78 12.81
CA THR A 238 -25.11 -9.30 11.78
C THR A 238 -25.48 -7.89 11.34
N LEU A 239 -24.54 -6.95 11.39
CA LEU A 239 -24.67 -5.64 10.76
C LEU A 239 -24.03 -5.68 9.37
N SER A 240 -24.74 -5.15 8.38
CA SER A 240 -24.22 -4.97 7.02
C SER A 240 -24.15 -3.49 6.67
N CYS A 241 -22.95 -3.01 6.38
CA CYS A 241 -22.71 -1.67 5.86
C CYS A 241 -22.63 -1.72 4.34
N TRP A 242 -23.36 -0.83 3.67
CA TRP A 242 -23.28 -0.62 2.23
C TRP A 242 -22.93 0.83 1.94
N ALA A 243 -22.10 1.04 0.94
CA ALA A 243 -21.74 2.35 0.42
C ALA A 243 -22.00 2.44 -1.10
N ASP A 244 -22.16 3.66 -1.60
CA ASP A 244 -22.24 3.92 -3.03
C ASP A 244 -21.52 5.21 -3.44
N ASN A 245 -21.03 5.22 -4.67
CA ASN A 245 -20.43 6.37 -5.35
C ASN A 245 -21.08 6.55 -6.74
N LEU A 246 -20.58 7.50 -7.52
CA LEU A 246 -21.08 7.77 -8.87
C LEU A 246 -20.91 6.60 -9.86
N VAL A 247 -20.00 5.65 -9.57
CA VAL A 247 -19.80 4.45 -10.39
C VAL A 247 -20.86 3.40 -10.07
N GLY A 248 -21.19 3.24 -8.78
CA GLY A 248 -22.21 2.30 -8.35
C GLY A 248 -22.16 1.99 -6.86
N THR A 249 -22.89 0.94 -6.49
CA THR A 249 -22.96 0.39 -5.13
C THR A 249 -21.97 -0.75 -4.95
N GLN A 250 -21.51 -0.99 -3.71
CA GLN A 250 -20.70 -2.17 -3.38
C GLN A 250 -21.33 -3.47 -3.92
N SER A 251 -20.52 -4.41 -4.39
CA SER A 251 -20.99 -5.74 -4.81
C SER A 251 -21.36 -6.62 -3.62
N ARG A 252 -20.64 -6.48 -2.50
CA ARG A 252 -20.88 -7.14 -1.22
C ARG A 252 -20.77 -6.13 -0.08
N PRO A 253 -21.60 -6.22 0.97
CA PRO A 253 -21.51 -5.33 2.12
C PRO A 253 -20.34 -5.68 3.02
N CYS A 254 -19.92 -4.71 3.84
CA CYS A 254 -19.00 -4.96 4.94
C CYS A 254 -19.79 -5.54 6.12
N LEU A 255 -19.39 -6.71 6.58
CA LEU A 255 -20.15 -7.49 7.57
C LEU A 255 -19.50 -7.42 8.95
N PHE A 256 -20.32 -7.13 9.96
CA PHE A 256 -19.93 -7.12 11.36
C PHE A 256 -20.81 -8.10 12.12
N GLN A 257 -20.19 -9.03 12.85
CA GLN A 257 -20.91 -9.97 13.70
C GLN A 257 -20.94 -9.44 15.13
N LEU A 258 -22.10 -9.00 15.59
CA LEU A 258 -22.32 -8.53 16.94
C LEU A 258 -22.59 -9.72 17.87
N VAL A 259 -21.75 -9.89 18.89
CA VAL A 259 -21.85 -10.98 19.87
C VAL A 259 -21.93 -10.44 21.28
N ALA A 260 -22.69 -11.13 22.14
CA ALA A 260 -22.74 -10.84 23.55
C ALA A 260 -21.38 -11.16 24.18
N ALA A 261 -20.62 -10.11 24.52
CA ALA A 261 -19.29 -10.27 25.06
C ALA A 261 -18.94 -9.22 26.11
N GLY A 262 -18.20 -9.67 27.12
CA GLY A 262 -17.71 -8.86 28.23
C GLY A 262 -16.21 -9.00 28.41
N LYS A 263 -15.70 -8.39 29.48
CA LYS A 263 -14.32 -8.63 29.92
C LYS A 263 -14.17 -10.10 30.35
N PRO A 264 -13.00 -10.70 30.17
CA PRO A 264 -12.77 -12.06 30.63
C PRO A 264 -12.91 -12.15 32.15
N PHE A 265 -13.27 -13.33 32.63
CA PHE A 265 -13.23 -13.63 34.05
C PHE A 265 -11.78 -13.83 34.51
N PRO A 266 -11.47 -13.55 35.79
CA PRO A 266 -10.16 -13.78 36.35
C PRO A 266 -9.72 -15.25 36.17
N VAL A 267 -8.41 -15.44 36.02
CA VAL A 267 -7.81 -16.78 36.12
C VAL A 267 -8.10 -17.37 37.50
N ARG A 268 -8.09 -18.70 37.61
CA ARG A 268 -8.42 -19.44 38.84
C ARG A 268 -7.30 -20.42 39.18
N ASN A 269 -7.24 -20.86 40.43
CA ASN A 269 -6.30 -21.91 40.89
C ASN A 269 -4.85 -21.64 40.49
N CYS A 270 -4.39 -20.40 40.68
CA CYS A 270 -3.01 -20.03 40.42
C CYS A 270 -2.08 -20.65 41.46
N THR A 271 -1.01 -21.30 40.99
CA THR A 271 0.00 -21.96 41.82
C THR A 271 1.39 -21.51 41.41
N LEU A 272 2.27 -21.39 42.40
CA LEU A 272 3.69 -21.13 42.20
C LEU A 272 4.45 -22.46 42.30
N ALA A 273 5.12 -22.85 41.21
CA ALA A 273 5.93 -24.05 41.11
C ALA A 273 7.41 -23.71 40.84
N ASN A 274 8.31 -24.66 41.13
CA ASN A 274 9.73 -24.58 40.78
C ASN A 274 10.42 -23.26 41.16
N GLN A 275 10.15 -22.79 42.39
CA GLN A 275 10.66 -21.53 42.90
C GLN A 275 12.16 -21.64 43.21
N THR A 276 12.95 -20.72 42.65
CA THR A 276 14.37 -20.51 42.99
C THR A 276 14.60 -19.04 43.36
N TYR A 277 15.84 -18.68 43.68
CA TYR A 277 16.24 -17.30 43.95
C TYR A 277 16.24 -16.40 42.69
N THR A 278 16.03 -16.93 41.49
CA THR A 278 15.97 -16.11 40.26
C THR A 278 14.85 -16.53 39.33
N SER A 279 14.09 -17.57 39.65
CA SER A 279 13.08 -18.12 38.75
C SER A 279 11.83 -18.57 39.48
N VAL A 280 10.68 -18.45 38.83
CA VAL A 280 9.42 -19.01 39.30
C VAL A 280 8.57 -19.43 38.12
N GLU A 281 7.89 -20.56 38.25
CA GLU A 281 6.89 -21.02 37.31
C GLU A 281 5.51 -20.75 37.90
N VAL A 282 4.64 -20.12 37.10
CA VAL A 282 3.28 -19.78 37.50
C VAL A 282 2.32 -20.53 36.59
N LYS A 283 1.41 -21.29 37.19
CA LYS A 283 0.36 -22.03 36.48
C LYS A 283 -0.99 -21.69 37.06
N CYS A 284 -1.89 -21.20 36.23
CA CYS A 284 -3.29 -20.99 36.58
C CYS A 284 -4.22 -21.80 35.66
N VAL A 285 -5.51 -21.73 35.94
CA VAL A 285 -6.60 -22.26 35.10
C VAL A 285 -7.34 -21.07 34.48
N PRO A 286 -7.66 -21.12 33.17
CA PRO A 286 -8.37 -20.02 32.52
C PRO A 286 -9.78 -19.80 33.08
N GLY A 287 -10.19 -18.53 33.15
CA GLY A 287 -11.57 -18.12 33.38
C GLY A 287 -12.43 -18.23 32.12
N TYR A 288 -13.72 -17.92 32.23
CA TYR A 288 -14.57 -17.68 31.05
C TYR A 288 -14.00 -16.49 30.27
N ASP A 289 -13.85 -16.65 28.96
CA ASP A 289 -13.18 -15.67 28.08
C ASP A 289 -14.02 -14.42 27.81
N GLY A 290 -15.27 -14.41 28.27
CA GLY A 290 -16.20 -13.32 28.04
C GLY A 290 -16.80 -13.34 26.65
N GLY A 291 -16.74 -14.45 25.90
CA GLY A 291 -17.31 -14.62 24.56
C GLY A 291 -16.42 -14.14 23.42
N LEU A 292 -15.16 -13.80 23.69
CA LEU A 292 -14.17 -13.42 22.69
C LEU A 292 -12.82 -14.10 22.98
N PRO A 293 -11.99 -14.34 21.95
CA PRO A 293 -10.63 -14.85 22.15
C PRO A 293 -9.86 -14.02 23.18
N GLN A 294 -9.31 -14.70 24.18
CA GLN A 294 -8.52 -14.11 25.25
C GLN A 294 -7.06 -14.56 25.16
N LYS A 295 -6.17 -13.76 25.74
CA LYS A 295 -4.79 -14.11 26.06
C LYS A 295 -4.53 -13.89 27.54
N PHE A 296 -3.44 -14.44 28.06
CA PHE A 296 -3.08 -14.31 29.47
C PHE A 296 -1.83 -13.47 29.61
N VAL A 297 -1.78 -12.63 30.64
CA VAL A 297 -0.67 -11.73 30.93
C VAL A 297 -0.26 -11.93 32.37
N LEU A 298 1.04 -12.03 32.59
CA LEU A 298 1.67 -12.02 33.89
C LEU A 298 2.52 -10.76 34.01
N GLU A 299 2.30 -10.03 35.09
CA GLU A 299 3.10 -8.88 35.48
C GLU A 299 3.73 -9.10 36.86
N VAL A 300 4.98 -8.68 37.01
CA VAL A 300 5.72 -8.76 38.28
C VAL A 300 5.98 -7.36 38.80
N TYR A 301 5.71 -7.15 40.08
CA TYR A 301 5.86 -5.87 40.73
C TYR A 301 6.71 -6.00 41.99
N HIS A 302 7.37 -4.90 42.37
CA HIS A 302 8.17 -4.77 43.59
C HIS A 302 7.55 -3.72 44.51
N GLY A 303 7.52 -3.98 45.82
CA GLY A 303 6.95 -3.08 46.81
C GLY A 303 5.66 -3.62 47.44
N ASP A 304 4.95 -2.75 48.17
CA ASP A 304 3.73 -3.11 48.91
C ASP A 304 2.52 -3.27 47.97
N VAL A 305 1.60 -4.19 48.30
CA VAL A 305 0.44 -4.58 47.47
C VAL A 305 -0.46 -3.38 47.15
N ASP A 306 -0.49 -2.39 48.04
CA ASP A 306 -1.36 -1.20 47.93
C ASP A 306 -0.90 -0.19 46.85
N TYR A 307 0.34 -0.27 46.35
CA TYR A 307 0.88 0.65 45.34
C TYR A 307 0.96 0.07 43.92
N LEU A 308 0.51 -1.18 43.71
CA LEU A 308 0.59 -1.90 42.43
C LEU A 308 -0.10 -1.19 41.26
N ALA A 309 -1.13 -0.38 41.54
CA ALA A 309 -1.87 0.35 40.50
C ALA A 309 -1.06 1.47 39.82
N ASN A 310 -0.01 1.98 40.48
CA ASN A 310 0.79 3.12 40.01
C ASN A 310 2.26 2.77 39.73
N SER A 311 2.72 1.57 40.09
CA SER A 311 4.07 1.08 39.78
C SER A 311 4.16 0.52 38.36
N GLN A 312 5.30 0.70 37.69
CA GLN A 312 5.59 -0.02 36.44
C GLN A 312 5.96 -1.48 36.75
N PRO A 313 5.50 -2.45 35.94
CA PRO A 313 5.88 -3.84 36.11
C PRO A 313 7.36 -4.04 35.76
N LEU A 314 8.07 -4.81 36.59
CA LEU A 314 9.44 -5.24 36.34
C LEU A 314 9.52 -6.23 35.17
N TYR A 315 8.52 -7.09 35.07
CA TYR A 315 8.39 -8.07 33.99
C TYR A 315 6.96 -8.08 33.50
N ASN A 316 6.80 -8.19 32.18
CA ASN A 316 5.51 -8.36 31.51
C ASN A 316 5.67 -9.46 30.47
N VAL A 317 4.98 -10.57 30.68
CA VAL A 317 4.99 -11.72 29.77
C VAL A 317 3.56 -12.08 29.42
N SER A 318 3.30 -12.32 28.14
CA SER A 318 2.00 -12.75 27.67
C SER A 318 2.07 -14.13 27.02
N ASN A 319 1.07 -14.95 27.26
CA ASN A 319 0.89 -16.25 26.62
C ASN A 319 -0.52 -16.27 25.97
N PRO A 320 -0.62 -16.48 24.64
CA PRO A 320 -1.89 -16.44 23.94
C PRO A 320 -2.80 -17.65 24.22
N ASP A 321 -2.22 -18.79 24.59
CA ASP A 321 -2.95 -20.06 24.61
C ASP A 321 -3.36 -20.49 26.02
N GLU A 322 -2.46 -20.32 26.99
CA GLU A 322 -2.67 -20.80 28.36
C GLU A 322 -2.08 -19.85 29.43
N PRO A 323 -2.67 -19.76 30.64
CA PRO A 323 -2.13 -18.96 31.74
C PRO A 323 -1.01 -19.70 32.48
N SER A 324 0.03 -20.10 31.74
CA SER A 324 1.26 -20.70 32.25
C SER A 324 2.48 -19.86 31.82
N PHE A 325 3.38 -19.64 32.77
CA PHE A 325 4.51 -18.75 32.60
C PHE A 325 5.73 -19.29 33.34
N ALA A 326 6.91 -19.22 32.70
CA ALA A 326 8.19 -19.50 33.33
C ALA A 326 9.01 -18.21 33.33
N LEU A 327 9.31 -17.69 34.52
CA LEU A 327 10.10 -16.49 34.71
C LEU A 327 11.50 -16.87 35.18
N ALA A 328 12.52 -16.22 34.62
CA ALA A 328 13.92 -16.39 34.99
C ALA A 328 14.63 -15.04 35.07
N GLY A 329 15.70 -14.97 35.87
CA GLY A 329 16.49 -13.76 36.07
C GLY A 329 15.83 -12.71 36.97
N LEU A 330 15.00 -13.11 37.93
CA LEU A 330 14.41 -12.22 38.93
C LEU A 330 15.50 -11.73 39.91
N GLU A 331 15.83 -10.45 39.88
CA GLU A 331 16.71 -9.81 40.86
C GLU A 331 15.86 -9.18 41.98
N ALA A 332 15.69 -9.87 43.11
CA ALA A 332 14.93 -9.32 44.25
C ALA A 332 15.86 -8.66 45.28
N SER A 333 15.61 -7.38 45.59
CA SER A 333 16.10 -6.77 46.83
C SER A 333 15.27 -7.29 47.99
N VAL A 334 15.93 -7.86 49.00
CA VAL A 334 15.36 -8.67 50.09
C VAL A 334 14.42 -7.87 51.02
N GLU A 335 14.39 -6.55 50.92
CA GLU A 335 13.67 -5.68 51.87
C GLU A 335 12.19 -5.41 51.50
N ALA A 336 11.78 -5.61 50.24
CA ALA A 336 10.38 -5.44 49.82
C ALA A 336 9.92 -6.62 48.95
N GLY A 337 8.81 -7.24 49.32
CA GLY A 337 8.29 -8.43 48.65
C GLY A 337 8.09 -8.27 47.14
N VAL A 338 8.07 -9.41 46.43
CA VAL A 338 7.73 -9.49 45.00
C VAL A 338 6.31 -10.02 44.87
N HIS A 339 5.49 -9.32 44.09
CA HIS A 339 4.11 -9.70 43.82
C HIS A 339 3.94 -10.04 42.35
N VAL A 340 3.25 -11.16 42.09
CA VAL A 340 2.93 -11.60 40.74
C VAL A 340 1.45 -11.41 40.49
N ALA A 341 1.09 -10.63 39.47
CA ALA A 341 -0.28 -10.44 39.04
C ALA A 341 -0.52 -11.21 37.73
N VAL A 342 -1.51 -12.09 37.72
CA VAL A 342 -1.93 -12.82 36.52
C VAL A 342 -3.35 -12.44 36.15
N TYR A 343 -3.59 -12.07 34.89
CA TYR A 343 -4.92 -11.71 34.41
C TYR A 343 -5.13 -12.13 32.95
N ALA A 344 -6.40 -12.25 32.56
CA ALA A 344 -6.81 -12.53 31.20
C ALA A 344 -7.19 -11.23 30.47
N VAL A 345 -6.98 -11.17 29.16
CA VAL A 345 -7.25 -10.00 28.31
C VAL A 345 -7.93 -10.44 27.02
N ASN A 346 -9.06 -9.82 26.70
CA ASN A 346 -9.68 -9.90 25.38
C ASN A 346 -9.88 -8.49 24.79
N ALA A 347 -10.56 -8.38 23.64
CA ALA A 347 -10.81 -7.08 23.01
C ALA A 347 -11.70 -6.11 23.84
N LYS A 348 -12.41 -6.60 24.87
CA LYS A 348 -13.18 -5.78 25.83
C LYS A 348 -12.33 -5.25 26.99
N GLY A 349 -11.12 -5.77 27.16
CA GLY A 349 -10.16 -5.34 28.17
C GLY A 349 -9.68 -6.48 29.06
N ARG A 350 -9.07 -6.10 30.20
CA ARG A 350 -8.50 -7.03 31.17
C ARG A 350 -9.48 -7.46 32.25
N SER A 351 -9.33 -8.69 32.73
CA SER A 351 -9.99 -9.22 33.92
C SER A 351 -9.45 -8.55 35.20
N GLN A 352 -10.12 -8.76 36.34
CA GLN A 352 -9.49 -8.50 37.63
C GLN A 352 -8.23 -9.39 37.76
N PRO A 353 -7.09 -8.86 38.25
CA PRO A 353 -5.88 -9.63 38.42
C PRO A 353 -5.96 -10.53 39.65
N VAL A 354 -5.40 -11.74 39.52
CA VAL A 354 -5.09 -12.59 40.66
C VAL A 354 -3.67 -12.29 41.11
N ILE A 355 -3.55 -11.78 42.34
CA ILE A 355 -2.28 -11.43 42.95
C ILE A 355 -1.79 -12.61 43.78
N LEU A 356 -0.58 -13.06 43.49
CA LEU A 356 0.16 -14.04 44.28
C LEU A 356 1.18 -13.28 45.12
N SER A 357 0.84 -13.04 46.38
CA SER A 357 1.76 -12.63 47.43
C SER A 357 2.46 -13.87 47.99
N GLU A 358 3.73 -13.73 48.42
CA GLU A 358 4.60 -14.81 48.94
C GLU A 358 5.49 -15.55 47.91
N VAL A 359 6.11 -14.86 46.94
CA VAL A 359 7.35 -15.38 46.33
C VAL A 359 8.47 -15.25 47.38
N THR A 360 8.42 -16.09 48.40
CA THR A 360 9.34 -16.06 49.54
C THR A 360 10.63 -16.76 49.16
N TYR A 361 11.70 -15.97 49.12
CA TYR A 361 13.07 -16.49 49.06
C TYR A 361 13.32 -17.24 50.37
N ARG A 362 13.29 -18.59 50.31
CA ARG A 362 13.76 -19.41 51.42
C ARG A 362 15.27 -19.24 51.51
N ASP A 363 15.73 -18.29 52.33
CA ASP A 363 17.11 -18.29 52.79
C ASP A 363 17.43 -19.68 53.36
N ALA A 364 18.54 -20.25 52.91
CA ALA A 364 19.11 -21.40 53.57
C ALA A 364 19.37 -21.02 55.03
N GLU A 365 18.57 -21.60 55.93
CA GLU A 365 18.77 -21.60 57.37
C GLU A 365 20.28 -21.72 57.65
N LYS A 366 20.93 -20.62 58.07
CA LYS A 366 22.30 -20.65 58.57
C LYS A 366 22.31 -21.49 59.85
N ARG A 367 22.38 -22.81 59.71
CA ARG A 367 22.70 -23.72 60.80
C ARG A 367 24.19 -23.58 61.11
N THR A 368 24.54 -22.57 61.91
CA THR A 368 25.83 -22.55 62.59
C THR A 368 25.80 -23.59 63.71
N GLY A 369 26.12 -24.84 63.35
CA GLY A 369 26.47 -25.89 64.30
C GLY A 369 27.70 -25.46 65.11
N LYS A 370 27.57 -25.49 66.44
CA LYS A 370 28.65 -25.25 67.39
C LYS A 370 29.86 -26.14 67.06
N CYS A 371 30.99 -25.53 66.72
CA CYS A 371 32.27 -26.21 66.63
C CYS A 371 32.88 -26.29 68.04
N TYR A 372 32.71 -27.43 68.72
CA TYR A 372 33.52 -27.75 69.89
C TYR A 372 34.93 -28.13 69.42
N LYS A 373 35.93 -27.34 69.79
CA LYS A 373 37.34 -27.73 69.70
C LYS A 373 37.63 -28.78 70.79
N LEU A 374 37.76 -30.04 70.39
CA LEU A 374 38.56 -31.01 71.11
C LEU A 374 40.03 -30.80 70.72
N ARG A 375 40.89 -30.50 71.71
CA ARG A 375 42.33 -30.75 71.62
C ARG A 375 42.72 -31.58 72.84
N SER A 376 43.19 -32.78 72.56
CA SER A 376 43.77 -33.74 73.50
C SER A 376 45.30 -33.67 73.42
N ASN A 377 45.92 -33.54 74.59
CA ASN A 377 47.23 -34.01 75.08
C ASN A 377 48.45 -34.07 74.16
N ILE A 378 49.53 -33.41 74.60
CA ILE A 378 50.77 -34.07 75.07
C ILE A 378 51.14 -33.45 76.42
#